data_AF-A0A2Z5JBH2-F1
#
_entry.id   AF-A0A2Z5JBH2-F1
#
_cell.length_a   1.000
_cell.length_b   1.000
_cell.length_c   1.000
_cell.angle_alpha   90.00
_cell.angle_beta   90.00
_cell.angle_gamma   90.00
#
_symmetry.space_group_name_H-M   'P 1'
#
loop_
_entity.id
_entity.type
_entity.pdbx_description
1 polymer ?
#
loop_
_entity_poly.entity_id
_entity_poly.type
_entity_poly.pdbx_seq_one_letter_code
_entity_poly.pdbx_strand_id
1 'polypeptide(L)'
;MKRETGRNRTRNGRPLAACVVLGAGAAVVAGLAPGGLGRAGAVEVTGGASASAYRSLTGAVADGPSWTGPLLEAATEGTLVVLGLLLVWAWWGAVRRGDTRLSAGTVLTGIGTVLAYAVSEAVKQVVDEARPCRVLRSGAEAVAECPDPGDWSFPSNHATLAAGLAVGLAMLRPRLAAVTLPLAGAAALLRVLVGVHYPHDVLAGAVLGGSVTAAVLLAFLPLARTAASALGRRLGRRDDPGLVGDDRRGGTVVHTQPGQDGAHMGLDRPFHHMEPPGDLSVGQPAAEEGQHVAFPAGQRTDSFPGGGAAAGQSTRARRREMGDDPRRDLR
;
A
#
# COMPACT_ATOMS: atom_id res chain seq x y z
N MET A 1 11.82 16.37 38.63
CA MET A 1 10.56 16.89 38.04
C MET A 1 10.84 17.52 36.67
N LYS A 2 11.00 16.72 35.60
CA LYS A 2 11.31 17.23 34.23
C LYS A 2 11.12 16.14 33.15
N ARG A 3 9.90 15.61 32.97
CA ARG A 3 9.58 14.63 31.89
C ARG A 3 8.15 14.74 31.33
N GLU A 4 7.53 15.93 31.28
CA GLU A 4 6.16 16.06 30.72
C GLU A 4 6.03 16.92 29.45
N THR A 5 7.03 17.69 29.05
CA THR A 5 6.90 18.65 27.94
C THR A 5 7.00 18.05 26.53
N GLY A 6 7.43 16.80 26.38
CA GLY A 6 7.60 16.15 25.06
C GLY A 6 6.34 15.50 24.48
N ARG A 7 5.35 15.17 25.32
CA ARG A 7 4.18 14.36 24.88
C ARG A 7 3.07 15.20 24.24
N ASN A 8 3.00 16.49 24.53
CA ASN A 8 1.96 17.38 24.02
C ASN A 8 2.22 17.87 22.58
N ARG A 9 3.48 17.97 22.15
CA ARG A 9 3.84 18.47 20.80
C ARG A 9 3.36 17.55 19.67
N THR A 10 3.32 16.22 19.92
CA THR A 10 2.93 15.23 18.91
C THR A 10 1.43 14.98 18.83
N ARG A 11 0.67 15.31 19.90
CA ARG A 11 -0.78 15.10 19.96
C ARG A 11 -1.55 16.19 19.22
N ASN A 12 -1.06 17.43 19.26
CA ASN A 12 -1.70 18.57 18.59
C ASN A 12 -1.28 18.74 17.11
N GLY A 13 -0.18 18.13 16.67
CA GLY A 13 0.30 18.27 15.28
C GLY A 13 -0.54 17.52 14.24
N ARG A 14 -1.20 16.42 14.61
CA ARG A 14 -1.99 15.59 13.69
C ARG A 14 -3.32 16.23 13.24
N PRO A 15 -4.16 16.79 14.13
CA PRO A 15 -5.36 17.49 13.69
C PRO A 15 -5.02 18.74 12.87
N LEU A 16 -3.93 19.45 13.22
CA LEU A 16 -3.43 20.57 12.43
C LEU A 16 -3.03 20.10 11.02
N ALA A 17 -2.26 19.01 10.91
CA ALA A 17 -1.88 18.42 9.62
C ALA A 17 -3.10 17.98 8.80
N ALA A 18 -4.13 17.41 9.44
CA ALA A 18 -5.38 17.07 8.77
C ALA A 18 -6.08 18.31 8.19
N CYS A 19 -6.15 19.40 8.95
CA CYS A 19 -6.73 20.67 8.49
C CYS A 19 -5.91 21.27 7.33
N VAL A 20 -4.58 21.21 7.40
CA VAL A 20 -3.70 21.70 6.33
C VAL A 20 -3.89 20.89 5.06
N VAL A 21 -3.96 19.56 5.15
CA VAL A 21 -4.19 18.69 3.98
C VAL A 21 -5.57 18.94 3.36
N LEU A 22 -6.61 19.08 4.17
CA LEU A 22 -7.96 19.42 3.67
C LEU A 22 -7.99 20.80 3.02
N GLY A 23 -7.41 21.81 3.67
CA GLY A 23 -7.39 23.18 3.16
C GLY A 23 -6.62 23.28 1.84
N ALA A 24 -5.45 22.64 1.75
CA ALA A 24 -4.68 22.58 0.50
C ALA A 24 -5.44 21.82 -0.59
N GLY A 25 -6.06 20.68 -0.27
CA GLY A 25 -6.89 19.93 -1.21
C GLY A 25 -8.07 20.74 -1.73
N ALA A 26 -8.81 21.39 -0.83
CA ALA A 26 -9.93 22.26 -1.18
C ALA A 26 -9.50 23.45 -2.05
N ALA A 27 -8.36 24.09 -1.74
CA ALA A 27 -7.83 25.18 -2.56
C ALA A 27 -7.47 24.72 -3.98
N VAL A 28 -6.86 23.55 -4.13
CA VAL A 28 -6.55 22.97 -5.44
C VAL A 28 -7.81 22.62 -6.20
N VAL A 29 -8.80 21.97 -5.56
CA VAL A 29 -10.09 21.67 -6.20
C VAL A 29 -10.80 22.94 -6.65
N ALA A 30 -10.85 23.97 -5.80
CA ALA A 30 -11.44 25.26 -6.13
C ALA A 30 -10.71 25.95 -7.30
N GLY A 31 -9.38 25.85 -7.36
CA GLY A 31 -8.57 26.41 -8.46
C GLY A 31 -8.71 25.65 -9.78
N LEU A 32 -9.17 24.39 -9.74
CA LEU A 32 -9.43 23.58 -10.93
C LEU A 32 -10.87 23.70 -11.43
N ALA A 33 -11.81 24.17 -10.60
CA ALA A 33 -13.20 24.30 -11.00
C ALA A 33 -13.36 25.32 -12.14
N PRO A 34 -14.08 24.99 -13.23
CA PRO A 34 -14.25 25.90 -14.36
C PRO A 34 -15.20 27.08 -14.08
N GLY A 35 -15.78 27.15 -12.88
CA GLY A 35 -16.73 28.18 -12.45
C GLY A 35 -18.08 27.57 -12.09
N GLY A 36 -19.18 28.30 -12.33
CA GLY A 36 -20.56 27.79 -12.20
C GLY A 36 -21.36 28.38 -11.04
N LEU A 37 -20.70 28.82 -9.98
CA LEU A 37 -21.37 29.46 -8.84
C LEU A 37 -22.18 30.70 -9.28
N GLY A 38 -23.50 30.60 -9.23
CA GLY A 38 -24.44 31.71 -9.48
C GLY A 38 -24.90 31.87 -10.93
N ARG A 39 -24.76 30.86 -11.80
CA ARG A 39 -25.32 30.87 -13.16
C ARG A 39 -26.53 29.96 -13.29
N ALA A 40 -27.47 30.32 -14.17
CA ALA A 40 -28.74 29.62 -14.36
C ALA A 40 -28.65 28.37 -15.27
N GLY A 41 -27.47 28.03 -15.79
CA GLY A 41 -27.27 26.92 -16.73
C GLY A 41 -25.92 26.24 -16.55
N ALA A 42 -25.81 25.04 -17.11
CA ALA A 42 -24.63 24.19 -17.01
C ALA A 42 -23.37 24.90 -17.52
N VAL A 43 -22.23 24.65 -16.87
CA VAL A 43 -20.94 25.17 -17.32
C VAL A 43 -20.44 24.32 -18.47
N GLU A 44 -20.24 24.95 -19.63
CA GLU A 44 -19.71 24.30 -20.83
C GLU A 44 -18.25 24.68 -21.04
N VAL A 45 -17.37 23.67 -21.06
CA VAL A 45 -15.93 23.87 -21.27
C VAL A 45 -15.55 23.47 -22.70
N THR A 46 -15.49 24.47 -23.60
CA THR A 46 -15.20 24.25 -25.04
C THR A 46 -13.72 24.44 -25.40
N GLY A 47 -12.99 25.25 -24.63
CA GLY A 47 -11.61 25.66 -24.88
C GLY A 47 -10.66 25.47 -23.68
N GLY A 48 -9.40 25.84 -23.85
CA GLY A 48 -8.36 25.74 -22.83
C GLY A 48 -7.59 24.41 -22.83
N ALA A 49 -6.57 24.33 -21.97
CA ALA A 49 -5.61 23.21 -21.94
C ALA A 49 -6.29 21.85 -21.68
N SER A 50 -7.32 21.82 -20.85
CA SER A 50 -8.04 20.58 -20.54
C SER A 50 -8.90 20.10 -21.72
N ALA A 51 -9.55 21.01 -22.44
CA ALA A 51 -10.33 20.67 -23.63
C ALA A 51 -9.44 20.25 -24.82
N SER A 52 -8.28 20.88 -24.99
CA SER A 52 -7.31 20.47 -26.01
C SER A 52 -6.71 19.09 -25.69
N ALA A 53 -6.32 18.86 -24.43
CA ALA A 53 -5.79 17.57 -24.01
C ALA A 53 -6.84 16.45 -24.14
N TYR A 54 -8.10 16.73 -23.80
CA TYR A 54 -9.22 15.82 -24.05
C TYR A 54 -9.27 15.42 -25.53
N ARG A 55 -9.38 16.40 -26.45
CA ARG A 55 -9.49 16.12 -27.90
C ARG A 55 -8.31 15.30 -28.43
N SER A 56 -7.08 15.61 -28.00
CA SER A 56 -5.88 14.87 -28.40
C SER A 56 -5.90 13.42 -27.90
N LEU A 57 -6.31 13.20 -26.65
CA LEU A 57 -6.32 11.87 -26.04
C LEU A 57 -7.46 11.00 -26.59
N THR A 58 -8.67 11.53 -26.70
CA THR A 58 -9.81 10.77 -27.21
C THR A 58 -9.73 10.57 -28.71
N GLY A 59 -9.21 11.55 -29.47
CA GLY A 59 -8.97 11.39 -30.91
C GLY A 59 -8.02 10.24 -31.21
N ALA A 60 -6.98 10.05 -30.39
CA ALA A 60 -6.05 8.92 -30.55
C ALA A 60 -6.67 7.55 -30.27
N VAL A 61 -7.77 7.50 -29.51
CA VAL A 61 -8.48 6.26 -29.16
C VAL A 61 -9.67 6.00 -30.07
N ALA A 62 -10.30 7.05 -30.61
CA ALA A 62 -11.50 6.98 -31.44
C ALA A 62 -11.30 6.16 -32.72
N ASP A 63 -10.11 6.19 -33.30
CA ASP A 63 -9.76 5.38 -34.49
C ASP A 63 -9.43 3.91 -34.16
N GLY A 64 -9.58 3.51 -32.90
CA GLY A 64 -9.27 2.18 -32.42
C GLY A 64 -10.28 1.11 -32.86
N PRO A 65 -9.91 -0.18 -32.76
CA PRO A 65 -10.86 -1.28 -32.97
C PRO A 65 -12.11 -1.17 -32.08
N SER A 66 -13.22 -1.78 -32.49
CA SER A 66 -14.49 -1.74 -31.75
C SER A 66 -14.43 -2.27 -30.31
N TRP A 67 -13.44 -3.10 -29.98
CA TRP A 67 -13.23 -3.62 -28.64
C TRP A 67 -12.53 -2.63 -27.69
N THR A 68 -11.99 -1.51 -28.20
CA THR A 68 -11.25 -0.54 -27.40
C THR A 68 -12.12 0.12 -26.33
N GLY A 69 -13.33 0.55 -26.67
CA GLY A 69 -14.30 1.10 -25.73
C GLY A 69 -14.60 0.15 -24.57
N PRO A 70 -15.16 -1.04 -24.85
CA PRO A 70 -15.45 -2.04 -23.82
C PRO A 70 -14.23 -2.41 -22.98
N LEU A 71 -13.04 -2.50 -23.57
CA LEU A 71 -11.82 -2.80 -22.82
C LEU A 71 -11.44 -1.66 -21.86
N LEU A 72 -11.48 -0.41 -22.31
CA LEU A 72 -11.14 0.74 -21.49
C LEU A 72 -12.16 0.95 -20.36
N GLU A 73 -13.44 0.69 -20.64
CA GLU A 73 -14.50 0.72 -19.64
C GLU A 73 -14.31 -0.39 -18.60
N ALA A 74 -14.11 -1.64 -19.02
CA ALA A 74 -13.82 -2.76 -18.13
C ALA A 74 -12.52 -2.53 -17.33
N ALA A 75 -11.49 -1.95 -17.94
CA ALA A 75 -10.26 -1.58 -17.25
C ALA A 75 -10.51 -0.50 -16.21
N THR A 76 -11.35 0.50 -16.52
CA THR A 76 -11.74 1.56 -15.60
C THR A 76 -12.36 0.98 -14.34
N GLU A 77 -13.38 0.14 -14.49
CA GLU A 77 -14.04 -0.54 -13.36
C GLU A 77 -13.08 -1.46 -12.61
N GLY A 78 -12.27 -2.22 -13.37
CA GLY A 78 -11.28 -3.14 -12.85
C GLY A 78 -10.29 -2.48 -11.90
N THR A 79 -9.86 -1.24 -12.16
CA THR A 79 -8.95 -0.52 -11.24
C THR A 79 -9.56 -0.31 -9.84
N LEU A 80 -10.85 0.04 -9.75
CA LEU A 80 -11.55 0.20 -8.48
C LEU A 80 -11.74 -1.14 -7.78
N VAL A 81 -12.11 -2.18 -8.52
CA VAL A 81 -12.23 -3.54 -7.98
C VAL A 81 -10.91 -4.00 -7.37
N VAL A 82 -9.78 -3.83 -8.09
CA VAL A 82 -8.45 -4.20 -7.58
C VAL A 82 -8.10 -3.40 -6.33
N LEU A 83 -8.32 -2.08 -6.32
CA LEU A 83 -8.05 -1.25 -5.14
C LEU A 83 -8.93 -1.66 -3.93
N GLY A 84 -10.19 -1.97 -4.15
CA GLY A 84 -11.12 -2.47 -3.13
C GLY A 84 -10.68 -3.83 -2.58
N LEU A 85 -10.30 -4.77 -3.44
CA LEU A 85 -9.77 -6.08 -3.04
C LEU A 85 -8.46 -5.95 -2.26
N LEU A 86 -7.57 -5.03 -2.64
CA LEU A 86 -6.35 -4.73 -1.89
C LEU A 86 -6.67 -4.18 -0.49
N LEU A 87 -7.71 -3.35 -0.36
CA LEU A 87 -8.19 -2.86 0.94
C LEU A 87 -8.71 -3.99 1.82
N VAL A 88 -9.58 -4.85 1.27
CA VAL A 88 -10.11 -6.02 1.97
C VAL A 88 -8.99 -6.99 2.36
N TRP A 89 -8.05 -7.27 1.47
CA TRP A 89 -6.88 -8.10 1.75
C TRP A 89 -6.01 -7.51 2.87
N ALA A 90 -5.77 -6.19 2.84
CA ALA A 90 -4.99 -5.50 3.86
C ALA A 90 -5.68 -5.54 5.23
N TRP A 91 -6.99 -5.32 5.26
CA TRP A 91 -7.84 -5.39 6.46
C TRP A 91 -7.86 -6.80 7.03
N TRP A 92 -8.18 -7.79 6.20
CA TRP A 92 -8.25 -9.19 6.59
C TRP A 92 -6.92 -9.70 7.15
N GLY A 93 -5.80 -9.39 6.48
CA GLY A 93 -4.47 -9.70 6.98
C GLY A 93 -4.13 -8.98 8.28
N ALA A 94 -4.68 -7.78 8.53
CA ALA A 94 -4.51 -7.07 9.79
C ALA A 94 -5.27 -7.74 10.94
N VAL A 95 -6.53 -8.10 10.70
CA VAL A 95 -7.38 -8.82 11.66
C VAL A 95 -6.73 -10.15 12.05
N ARG A 96 -6.28 -10.95 11.07
CA ARG A 96 -5.61 -12.24 11.34
C ARG A 96 -4.32 -12.11 12.16
N ARG A 97 -3.62 -10.98 12.08
CA ARG A 97 -2.37 -10.72 12.82
C ARG A 97 -2.59 -9.92 14.11
N GLY A 98 -3.83 -9.58 14.47
CA GLY A 98 -4.12 -8.72 15.63
C GLY A 98 -3.58 -7.28 15.48
N ASP A 99 -3.26 -6.83 14.26
CA ASP A 99 -2.74 -5.48 14.02
C ASP A 99 -3.88 -4.45 14.06
N THR A 100 -4.20 -4.01 15.28
CA THR A 100 -5.25 -3.01 15.56
C THR A 100 -5.03 -1.68 14.85
N ARG A 101 -3.78 -1.29 14.55
CA ARG A 101 -3.51 -0.05 13.83
C ARG A 101 -3.93 -0.18 12.38
N LEU A 102 -3.55 -1.29 11.75
CA LEU A 102 -3.84 -1.49 10.34
C LEU A 102 -5.31 -1.85 10.10
N SER A 103 -5.95 -2.61 10.99
CA SER A 103 -7.38 -2.91 10.88
C SER A 103 -8.23 -1.64 11.03
N ALA A 104 -7.97 -0.82 12.06
CA ALA A 104 -8.65 0.46 12.23
C ALA A 104 -8.36 1.42 11.06
N GLY A 105 -7.11 1.45 10.59
CA GLY A 105 -6.71 2.27 9.46
C GLY A 105 -7.44 1.92 8.17
N THR A 106 -7.56 0.64 7.84
CA THR A 106 -8.25 0.20 6.60
C THR A 106 -9.75 0.50 6.63
N VAL A 107 -10.39 0.40 7.81
CA VAL A 107 -11.78 0.87 8.00
C VAL A 107 -11.88 2.39 7.80
N LEU A 108 -10.97 3.16 8.39
CA LEU A 108 -10.93 4.62 8.19
C LEU A 108 -10.64 5.01 6.74
N THR A 109 -9.83 4.25 6.01
CA THR A 109 -9.63 4.44 4.56
C THR A 109 -10.96 4.28 3.81
N GLY A 110 -11.72 3.22 4.10
CA GLY A 110 -13.05 3.03 3.50
C GLY A 110 -14.00 4.18 3.81
N ILE A 111 -14.08 4.58 5.08
CA ILE A 111 -14.92 5.72 5.53
C ILE A 111 -14.48 7.02 4.85
N GLY A 112 -13.18 7.30 4.80
CA GLY A 112 -12.64 8.49 4.17
C GLY A 112 -12.95 8.54 2.67
N THR A 113 -12.83 7.42 1.98
CA THR A 113 -13.18 7.31 0.56
C THR A 113 -14.67 7.57 0.32
N VAL A 114 -15.56 6.99 1.14
CA VAL A 114 -17.01 7.22 1.05
C VAL A 114 -17.35 8.68 1.35
N LEU A 115 -16.70 9.29 2.35
CA LEU A 115 -16.88 10.71 2.66
C LEU A 115 -16.42 11.59 1.48
N ALA A 116 -15.28 11.26 0.85
CA ALA A 116 -14.79 12.00 -0.31
C ALA A 116 -15.76 11.89 -1.50
N TYR A 117 -16.33 10.71 -1.73
CA TYR A 117 -17.37 10.52 -2.74
C TYR A 117 -18.62 11.37 -2.45
N ALA A 118 -19.09 11.41 -1.20
CA ALA A 118 -20.23 12.25 -0.82
C ALA A 118 -19.93 13.74 -1.02
N VAL A 119 -18.70 14.19 -0.72
CA VAL A 119 -18.28 15.57 -1.00
C VAL A 119 -18.21 15.83 -2.50
N SER A 120 -17.74 14.86 -3.30
CA SER A 120 -17.70 14.94 -4.77
C SER A 120 -19.11 15.15 -5.33
N GLU A 121 -20.09 14.37 -4.88
CA GLU A 121 -21.51 14.55 -5.26
C GLU A 121 -22.03 15.93 -4.88
N ALA A 122 -21.70 16.44 -3.69
CA ALA A 122 -22.12 17.78 -3.28
C ALA A 122 -21.49 18.87 -4.17
N VAL A 123 -20.22 18.74 -4.56
CA VAL A 123 -19.55 19.70 -5.45
C VAL A 123 -20.14 19.65 -6.86
N LYS A 124 -20.50 18.46 -7.36
CA LYS A 124 -21.14 18.30 -8.67
C LYS A 124 -22.40 19.14 -8.81
N GLN A 125 -23.27 19.13 -7.79
CA GLN A 125 -24.54 19.88 -7.76
C GLN A 125 -24.36 21.41 -7.66
N VAL A 126 -23.13 21.87 -7.49
CA VAL A 126 -22.80 23.30 -7.32
C VAL A 126 -22.06 23.83 -8.54
N VAL A 127 -21.24 23.01 -9.18
CA VAL A 127 -20.44 23.39 -10.36
C VAL A 127 -21.22 23.19 -11.65
N ASP A 128 -22.08 22.16 -11.71
CA ASP A 128 -22.95 21.85 -12.85
C ASP A 128 -22.21 21.81 -14.21
N GLU A 129 -20.98 21.27 -14.22
CA GLU A 129 -20.19 21.17 -15.46
C GLU A 129 -20.73 20.09 -16.40
N ALA A 130 -21.04 20.48 -17.62
CA ALA A 130 -21.44 19.59 -18.69
C ALA A 130 -20.26 18.71 -19.14
N ARG A 131 -20.54 17.42 -19.35
CA ARG A 131 -19.52 16.43 -19.74
C ARG A 131 -18.97 16.70 -21.16
N PRO A 132 -17.69 16.39 -21.41
CA PRO A 132 -17.06 16.63 -22.72
C PRO A 132 -17.74 15.85 -23.85
N CYS A 133 -18.23 14.64 -23.59
CA CYS A 133 -18.98 13.83 -24.57
C CYS A 133 -20.30 14.49 -25.06
N ARG A 134 -20.85 15.47 -24.33
CA ARG A 134 -22.02 16.23 -24.77
C ARG A 134 -21.65 17.50 -25.53
N VAL A 135 -20.61 18.19 -25.07
CA VAL A 135 -20.25 19.53 -25.54
C VAL A 135 -19.27 19.49 -26.73
N LEU A 136 -18.33 18.55 -26.74
CA LEU A 136 -17.24 18.48 -27.72
C LEU A 136 -17.46 17.45 -28.84
N ARG A 137 -18.72 17.25 -29.27
CA ARG A 137 -19.09 16.21 -30.26
C ARG A 137 -18.45 16.37 -31.63
N SER A 138 -18.05 17.59 -32.01
CA SER A 138 -17.36 17.86 -33.27
C SER A 138 -15.85 17.70 -33.10
N GLY A 139 -15.30 16.54 -33.48
CA GLY A 139 -13.86 16.27 -33.53
C GLY A 139 -13.29 15.37 -32.43
N ALA A 140 -14.14 14.78 -31.59
CA ALA A 140 -13.77 13.77 -30.60
C ALA A 140 -14.99 12.92 -30.23
N GLU A 141 -15.02 11.66 -30.66
CA GLU A 141 -16.06 10.72 -30.27
C GLU A 141 -15.67 10.04 -28.95
N ALA A 142 -16.54 10.14 -27.94
CA ALA A 142 -16.38 9.39 -26.71
C ALA A 142 -16.64 7.91 -26.99
N VAL A 143 -15.83 7.03 -26.40
CA VAL A 143 -15.88 5.60 -26.70
C VAL A 143 -16.86 4.86 -25.79
N ALA A 144 -17.17 5.40 -24.61
CA ALA A 144 -18.30 4.94 -23.81
C ALA A 144 -19.55 5.80 -24.02
N GLU A 145 -20.68 5.21 -23.64
CA GLU A 145 -21.95 5.90 -23.57
C GLU A 145 -21.85 7.11 -22.62
N CYS A 146 -22.34 8.24 -23.10
CA CYS A 146 -22.28 9.49 -22.35
C CYS A 146 -23.38 9.48 -21.28
N PRO A 147 -23.06 9.69 -19.98
CA PRO A 147 -24.05 9.68 -18.92
C PRO A 147 -25.17 10.72 -19.14
N ASP A 148 -26.35 10.39 -18.59
CA ASP A 148 -27.57 11.19 -18.72
C ASP A 148 -27.38 12.66 -18.28
N PRO A 149 -28.16 13.60 -18.88
CA PRO A 149 -28.21 14.97 -18.41
C PRO A 149 -28.52 15.06 -16.91
N GLY A 150 -27.77 15.88 -16.19
CA GLY A 150 -27.83 15.98 -14.72
C GLY A 150 -26.75 15.19 -13.98
N ASP A 151 -26.06 14.24 -14.65
CA ASP A 151 -24.82 13.68 -14.12
C ASP A 151 -23.62 14.54 -14.56
N TRP A 152 -23.19 15.42 -13.65
CA TRP A 152 -22.15 16.43 -13.88
C TRP A 152 -20.74 15.86 -13.93
N SER A 153 -19.87 16.53 -14.68
CA SER A 153 -18.49 16.08 -14.94
C SER A 153 -17.56 16.30 -13.75
N PHE A 154 -17.67 17.44 -13.07
CA PHE A 154 -16.69 17.87 -12.09
C PHE A 154 -17.17 17.75 -10.65
N PRO A 155 -16.36 17.18 -9.74
CA PRO A 155 -15.15 16.39 -9.99
C PRO A 155 -15.48 14.94 -10.40
N SER A 156 -14.48 14.19 -10.86
CA SER A 156 -14.67 12.79 -11.23
C SER A 156 -14.80 11.87 -10.01
N ASN A 157 -15.94 11.20 -9.88
CA ASN A 157 -16.20 10.24 -8.81
C ASN A 157 -15.25 9.03 -8.84
N HIS A 158 -14.99 8.48 -10.03
CA HIS A 158 -14.08 7.33 -10.19
C HIS A 158 -12.66 7.68 -9.74
N ALA A 159 -12.15 8.86 -10.15
CA ALA A 159 -10.85 9.33 -9.71
C ALA A 159 -10.81 9.60 -8.19
N THR A 160 -11.91 10.14 -7.63
CA THR A 160 -12.09 10.36 -6.19
C THR A 160 -12.00 9.05 -5.40
N LEU A 161 -12.77 8.03 -5.80
CA LEU A 161 -12.76 6.73 -5.16
C LEU A 161 -11.38 6.07 -5.26
N ALA A 162 -10.79 6.06 -6.45
CA ALA A 162 -9.50 5.43 -6.70
C ALA A 162 -8.38 6.09 -5.88
N ALA A 163 -8.31 7.42 -5.87
CA ALA A 163 -7.31 8.14 -5.11
C ALA A 163 -7.51 8.00 -3.60
N GLY A 164 -8.76 8.03 -3.11
CA GLY A 164 -9.07 7.80 -1.71
C GLY A 164 -8.57 6.43 -1.21
N LEU A 165 -8.89 5.37 -1.96
CA LEU A 165 -8.40 4.01 -1.66
C LEU A 165 -6.88 3.93 -1.71
N ALA A 166 -6.28 4.46 -2.78
CA ALA A 166 -4.84 4.36 -3.01
C ALA A 166 -4.02 5.13 -1.98
N VAL A 167 -4.37 6.38 -1.70
CA VAL A 167 -3.70 7.20 -0.68
C VAL A 167 -3.86 6.58 0.70
N GLY A 168 -5.05 6.11 1.05
CA GLY A 168 -5.27 5.45 2.33
C GLY A 168 -4.43 4.18 2.49
N LEU A 169 -4.37 3.33 1.46
CA LEU A 169 -3.50 2.15 1.46
C LEU A 169 -2.01 2.50 1.53
N ALA A 170 -1.57 3.49 0.77
CA ALA A 170 -0.18 3.97 0.75
C ALA A 170 0.26 4.52 2.13
N MET A 171 -0.59 5.30 2.80
CA MET A 171 -0.30 5.83 4.14
C MET A 171 -0.21 4.74 5.21
N LEU A 172 -0.98 3.66 5.07
CA LEU A 172 -1.00 2.56 6.02
C LEU A 172 0.14 1.57 5.79
N ARG A 173 0.43 1.27 4.51
CA ARG A 173 1.53 0.41 4.07
C ARG A 173 2.27 1.07 2.90
N PRO A 174 3.34 1.85 3.14
CA PRO A 174 4.05 2.60 2.10
C PRO A 174 4.56 1.75 0.93
N ARG A 175 4.86 0.47 1.16
CA ARG A 175 5.24 -0.47 0.08
C ARG A 175 4.15 -0.67 -0.97
N LEU A 176 2.87 -0.50 -0.61
CA LEU A 176 1.75 -0.59 -1.56
C LEU A 176 1.61 0.67 -2.41
N ALA A 177 2.29 1.78 -2.10
CA ALA A 177 2.20 3.02 -2.87
C ALA A 177 2.65 2.79 -4.34
N ALA A 178 3.68 1.97 -4.54
CA ALA A 178 4.20 1.63 -5.88
C ALA A 178 3.19 0.89 -6.77
N VAL A 179 2.11 0.33 -6.19
CA VAL A 179 1.05 -0.36 -6.94
C VAL A 179 -0.23 0.47 -6.95
N THR A 180 -0.63 0.96 -5.79
CA THR A 180 -1.91 1.65 -5.61
C THR A 180 -1.96 3.03 -6.25
N LEU A 181 -0.88 3.82 -6.19
CA LEU A 181 -0.86 5.15 -6.81
C LEU A 181 -0.86 5.07 -8.35
N PRO A 182 -0.08 4.18 -9.00
CA PRO A 182 -0.23 3.95 -10.44
C PRO A 182 -1.62 3.44 -10.83
N LEU A 183 -2.25 2.56 -10.04
CA LEU A 183 -3.62 2.13 -10.31
C LEU A 183 -4.63 3.28 -10.25
N ALA A 184 -4.49 4.18 -9.27
CA ALA A 184 -5.34 5.38 -9.20
C ALA A 184 -5.07 6.35 -10.37
N GLY A 185 -3.82 6.51 -10.77
CA GLY A 185 -3.45 7.29 -11.96
C GLY A 185 -4.02 6.69 -13.25
N ALA A 186 -3.97 5.36 -13.39
CA ALA A 186 -4.59 4.65 -14.50
C ALA A 186 -6.13 4.82 -14.49
N ALA A 187 -6.78 4.68 -13.33
CA ALA A 187 -8.21 4.92 -13.19
C ALA A 187 -8.60 6.34 -13.65
N ALA A 188 -7.83 7.34 -13.25
CA ALA A 188 -8.05 8.73 -13.66
C ALA A 188 -7.85 8.93 -15.17
N LEU A 189 -6.77 8.41 -15.74
CA LEU A 189 -6.48 8.52 -17.17
C LEU A 189 -7.54 7.82 -18.03
N LEU A 190 -7.95 6.61 -17.64
CA LEU A 190 -8.95 5.84 -18.38
C LEU A 190 -10.29 6.59 -18.48
N ARG A 191 -10.70 7.34 -17.46
CA ARG A 191 -11.91 8.18 -17.51
C ARG A 191 -11.83 9.29 -18.56
N VAL A 192 -10.63 9.79 -18.85
CA VAL A 192 -10.40 10.76 -19.94
C VAL A 192 -10.41 10.05 -21.29
N LEU A 193 -9.70 8.91 -21.40
CA LEU A 193 -9.60 8.14 -22.64
C LEU A 193 -10.97 7.60 -23.12
N VAL A 194 -11.81 7.18 -22.17
CA VAL A 194 -13.18 6.74 -22.44
C VAL A 194 -14.09 7.89 -22.90
N GLY A 195 -13.68 9.15 -22.65
CA GLY A 195 -14.34 10.34 -23.21
C GLY A 195 -15.38 10.99 -22.29
N VAL A 196 -15.44 10.61 -21.02
CA VAL A 196 -16.52 11.01 -20.11
C VAL A 196 -16.13 12.11 -19.12
N HIS A 197 -14.85 12.45 -19.01
CA HIS A 197 -14.32 13.50 -18.14
C HIS A 197 -13.16 14.27 -18.80
N TYR A 198 -13.01 15.53 -18.41
CA TYR A 198 -11.85 16.32 -18.72
C TYR A 198 -10.66 15.96 -17.80
N PRO A 199 -9.41 16.21 -18.23
CA PRO A 199 -8.22 16.09 -17.39
C PRO A 199 -8.29 16.83 -16.03
N HIS A 200 -8.90 18.03 -16.00
CA HIS A 200 -9.05 18.78 -14.75
C HIS A 200 -10.06 18.13 -13.78
N ASP A 201 -11.15 17.50 -14.28
CA ASP A 201 -12.12 16.76 -13.45
C ASP A 201 -11.46 15.60 -12.70
N VAL A 202 -10.61 14.85 -13.40
CA VAL A 202 -9.95 13.66 -12.83
C VAL A 202 -8.83 14.06 -11.88
N LEU A 203 -8.15 15.17 -12.14
CA LEU A 203 -7.17 15.74 -11.22
C LEU A 203 -7.86 16.26 -9.95
N ALA A 204 -8.96 17.01 -10.08
CA ALA A 204 -9.74 17.50 -8.95
C ALA A 204 -10.30 16.35 -8.12
N GLY A 205 -10.85 15.31 -8.77
CA GLY A 205 -11.31 14.11 -8.09
C GLY A 205 -10.19 13.40 -7.33
N ALA A 206 -9.02 13.21 -7.96
CA ALA A 206 -7.89 12.57 -7.31
C ALA A 206 -7.39 13.35 -6.07
N VAL A 207 -7.32 14.68 -6.17
CA VAL A 207 -6.93 15.56 -5.06
C VAL A 207 -7.98 15.53 -3.94
N LEU A 208 -9.27 15.60 -4.28
CA LEU A 208 -10.35 15.51 -3.31
C LEU A 208 -10.33 14.18 -2.55
N GLY A 209 -10.32 13.06 -3.29
CA GLY A 209 -10.26 11.70 -2.73
C GLY A 209 -9.06 11.50 -1.82
N GLY A 210 -7.87 11.84 -2.33
CA GLY A 210 -6.62 11.68 -1.58
C GLY A 210 -6.57 12.55 -0.32
N SER A 211 -6.93 13.84 -0.43
CA SER A 211 -6.84 14.78 0.70
C SER A 211 -7.85 14.48 1.81
N VAL A 212 -9.11 14.16 1.45
CA VAL A 212 -10.14 13.80 2.43
C VAL A 212 -9.77 12.51 3.18
N THR A 213 -9.40 11.45 2.45
CA THR A 213 -9.01 10.19 3.10
C THR A 213 -7.75 10.35 3.95
N ALA A 214 -6.75 11.10 3.48
CA ALA A 214 -5.55 11.39 4.26
C ALA A 214 -5.87 12.14 5.55
N ALA A 215 -6.73 13.15 5.48
CA ALA A 215 -7.14 13.92 6.65
C ALA A 215 -7.91 13.09 7.68
N VAL A 216 -8.83 12.23 7.22
CA VAL A 216 -9.54 11.28 8.09
C VAL A 216 -8.55 10.37 8.82
N LEU A 217 -7.57 9.82 8.11
CA LEU A 217 -6.53 8.99 8.71
C LEU A 217 -5.65 9.77 9.70
N LEU A 218 -5.25 10.99 9.36
CA LEU A 218 -4.42 11.82 10.23
C LEU A 218 -5.14 12.18 11.54
N ALA A 219 -6.42 12.55 11.44
CA ALA A 219 -7.25 12.96 12.57
C ALA A 219 -7.68 11.79 13.46
N PHE A 220 -8.19 10.69 12.87
CA PHE A 220 -8.94 9.68 13.63
C PHE A 220 -8.20 8.37 13.89
N LEU A 221 -7.10 8.08 13.20
CA LEU A 221 -6.37 6.82 13.38
C LEU A 221 -5.91 6.54 14.83
N PRO A 222 -5.40 7.52 15.60
CA PRO A 222 -5.01 7.28 17.00
C PRO A 222 -6.20 6.84 17.86
N LEU A 223 -7.35 7.51 17.68
CA LEU A 223 -8.57 7.22 18.43
C LEU A 223 -9.14 5.86 18.02
N ALA A 224 -9.26 5.61 16.71
CA ALA A 224 -9.77 4.35 16.18
C ALA A 224 -8.93 3.15 16.62
N ARG A 225 -7.60 3.30 16.68
CA ARG A 225 -6.71 2.26 17.22
C ARG A 225 -7.00 1.96 18.69
N THR A 226 -7.17 2.99 19.52
CA THR A 226 -7.48 2.78 20.95
C THR A 226 -8.82 2.09 21.14
N ALA A 227 -9.84 2.51 20.39
CA ALA A 227 -11.16 1.88 20.40
C ALA A 227 -11.11 0.41 19.92
N ALA A 228 -10.42 0.13 18.81
CA ALA A 228 -10.23 -1.23 18.30
C ALA A 228 -9.52 -2.13 19.31
N SER A 229 -8.50 -1.63 20.01
CA SER A 229 -7.80 -2.39 21.06
C SER A 229 -8.70 -2.67 22.27
N ALA A 230 -9.55 -1.72 22.66
CA ALA A 230 -10.47 -1.87 23.78
C ALA A 230 -11.59 -2.87 23.45
N LEU A 231 -12.11 -2.82 22.22
CA LEU A 231 -13.09 -3.77 21.71
C LEU A 231 -12.50 -5.17 21.63
N GLY A 232 -11.29 -5.32 21.11
CA GLY A 232 -10.58 -6.61 21.05
C GLY A 232 -10.42 -7.25 22.43
N ARG A 233 -10.07 -6.47 23.47
CA ARG A 233 -10.00 -6.98 24.86
C ARG A 233 -11.36 -7.39 25.41
N ARG A 234 -12.44 -6.68 25.05
CA ARG A 234 -13.81 -6.99 25.50
C ARG A 234 -14.37 -8.24 24.83
N LEU A 235 -14.08 -8.42 23.54
CA LEU A 235 -14.51 -9.59 22.77
C LEU A 235 -13.67 -10.82 23.10
N GLY A 236 -12.34 -10.69 23.20
CA GLY A 236 -11.47 -11.81 23.61
C GLY A 236 -11.73 -12.30 25.04
N ARG A 237 -12.27 -11.44 25.93
CA ARG A 237 -12.71 -11.83 27.27
C ARG A 237 -14.04 -12.61 27.28
N ARG A 238 -14.77 -12.67 26.16
CA ARG A 238 -15.98 -13.50 26.01
C ARG A 238 -15.69 -14.89 25.44
N ASP A 239 -14.55 -15.07 24.79
CA ASP A 239 -14.11 -16.36 24.24
C ASP A 239 -13.30 -17.22 25.25
N ASP A 240 -13.21 -16.78 26.52
CA ASP A 240 -12.88 -17.66 27.65
C ASP A 240 -14.19 -18.10 28.35
N PRO A 241 -14.94 -19.09 27.83
CA PRO A 241 -15.81 -19.87 28.69
C PRO A 241 -14.90 -20.59 29.69
N GLY A 242 -15.16 -20.39 30.98
CA GLY A 242 -14.31 -20.89 32.06
C GLY A 242 -13.85 -22.34 31.85
N LEU A 243 -12.56 -22.51 31.63
CA LEU A 243 -11.85 -23.71 32.05
C LEU A 243 -11.39 -23.47 33.48
N VAL A 244 -12.25 -23.90 34.40
CA VAL A 244 -11.89 -24.43 35.71
C VAL A 244 -10.63 -25.29 35.57
N GLY A 245 -9.69 -25.10 36.49
CA GLY A 245 -8.31 -25.57 36.37
C GLY A 245 -8.14 -27.09 36.33
N ASP A 246 -6.94 -27.47 35.88
CA ASP A 246 -6.28 -28.70 36.30
C ASP A 246 -4.85 -28.32 36.70
N ASP A 247 -4.64 -28.23 38.01
CA ASP A 247 -3.32 -28.23 38.62
C ASP A 247 -2.71 -29.61 38.40
N ARG A 248 -1.88 -29.78 37.36
CA ARG A 248 -0.86 -30.83 37.37
C ARG A 248 0.46 -30.34 36.77
N ARG A 249 1.36 -30.06 37.73
CA ARG A 249 2.83 -30.13 37.67
C ARG A 249 3.56 -28.87 37.20
N GLY A 250 4.03 -28.11 38.19
CA GLY A 250 5.46 -27.77 38.25
C GLY A 250 5.78 -26.30 38.51
N GLY A 251 5.76 -25.88 39.79
CA GLY A 251 6.50 -24.70 40.24
C GLY A 251 5.76 -23.83 41.24
N THR A 252 5.69 -24.25 42.50
CA THR A 252 5.22 -23.44 43.62
C THR A 252 6.18 -22.25 43.82
N VAL A 253 5.74 -21.05 43.46
CA VAL A 253 6.39 -19.80 43.88
C VAL A 253 5.91 -19.51 45.30
N VAL A 254 6.76 -19.76 46.29
CA VAL A 254 6.50 -19.36 47.68
C VAL A 254 6.60 -17.84 47.75
N HIS A 255 5.45 -17.18 47.90
CA HIS A 255 5.41 -15.83 48.48
C HIS A 255 5.70 -15.95 49.97
N THR A 256 6.93 -15.65 50.38
CA THR A 256 7.26 -15.46 51.80
C THR A 256 6.67 -14.13 52.28
N GLN A 257 5.55 -14.19 53.00
CA GLN A 257 5.17 -13.13 53.94
C GLN A 257 5.92 -13.36 55.26
N PRO A 258 6.66 -12.38 55.79
CA PRO A 258 7.25 -12.47 57.11
C PRO A 258 6.18 -12.13 58.15
N GLY A 259 5.68 -13.15 58.83
CA GLY A 259 4.72 -13.03 59.93
C GLY A 259 5.14 -13.96 61.05
N GLN A 260 5.41 -13.36 62.21
CA GLN A 260 5.97 -13.98 63.41
C GLN A 260 5.10 -15.13 63.93
N ASP A 261 5.74 -16.16 64.50
CA ASP A 261 5.48 -16.54 65.89
C ASP A 261 6.50 -17.59 66.35
N GLY A 262 7.16 -17.27 67.46
CA GLY A 262 8.12 -18.13 68.12
C GLY A 262 7.42 -19.12 69.04
N ALA A 263 7.69 -20.41 68.85
CA ALA A 263 7.44 -21.42 69.86
C ALA A 263 8.35 -22.63 69.62
N HIS A 264 9.32 -22.78 70.51
CA HIS A 264 9.86 -24.05 70.99
C HIS A 264 10.36 -25.07 69.95
N MET A 265 11.65 -24.98 69.60
CA MET A 265 12.42 -26.17 69.19
C MET A 265 13.38 -26.52 70.32
N GLY A 266 13.06 -27.60 71.02
CA GLY A 266 13.90 -28.21 72.04
C GLY A 266 15.21 -28.70 71.43
N LEU A 267 16.30 -28.14 71.94
CA LEU A 267 17.65 -28.65 71.77
C LEU A 267 17.81 -29.87 72.67
N ASP A 268 17.81 -31.07 72.09
CA ASP A 268 18.42 -32.26 72.69
C ASP A 268 18.56 -33.38 71.64
N ARG A 269 19.75 -33.51 71.04
CA ARG A 269 20.41 -34.82 70.88
C ARG A 269 21.88 -34.67 70.46
N PRO A 270 22.78 -35.54 70.95
CA PRO A 270 24.21 -35.29 71.02
C PRO A 270 24.96 -35.76 69.76
N PHE A 271 26.03 -35.03 69.45
CA PHE A 271 27.05 -35.39 68.47
C PHE A 271 27.84 -36.62 68.90
N HIS A 272 27.85 -37.69 68.10
CA HIS A 272 28.99 -38.60 68.00
C HIS A 272 29.06 -39.25 66.60
N HIS A 273 30.27 -39.17 66.02
CA HIS A 273 30.82 -39.97 64.92
C HIS A 273 30.16 -39.90 63.53
N MET A 274 30.71 -39.03 62.68
CA MET A 274 30.97 -39.42 61.29
C MET A 274 32.25 -38.75 60.78
N GLU A 275 33.21 -39.60 60.47
CA GLU A 275 34.55 -39.32 59.95
C GLU A 275 34.48 -38.75 58.51
N PRO A 276 35.32 -37.78 58.11
CA PRO A 276 35.35 -37.29 56.74
C PRO A 276 36.04 -38.31 55.82
N PRO A 277 35.42 -38.76 54.71
CA PRO A 277 36.14 -39.52 53.69
C PRO A 277 37.15 -38.61 52.99
N GLY A 278 38.40 -39.05 53.03
CA GLY A 278 39.56 -38.35 52.50
C GLY A 278 39.68 -38.31 50.99
N ASP A 279 40.83 -37.78 50.59
CA ASP A 279 41.26 -37.37 49.25
C ASP A 279 40.82 -38.28 48.10
N LEU A 280 40.18 -37.63 47.10
CA LEU A 280 40.00 -38.18 45.78
C LEU A 280 41.37 -38.35 45.11
N SER A 281 41.74 -39.60 44.87
CA SER A 281 42.96 -39.98 44.17
C SER A 281 42.83 -39.60 42.69
N VAL A 282 43.70 -38.71 42.23
CA VAL A 282 43.87 -38.37 40.80
C VAL A 282 44.53 -39.56 40.11
N GLY A 283 43.79 -40.25 39.24
CA GLY A 283 44.34 -41.30 38.37
C GLY A 283 45.31 -40.71 37.34
N GLN A 284 46.45 -41.38 37.16
CA GLN A 284 47.50 -40.99 36.22
C GLN A 284 47.05 -41.04 34.75
N PRO A 285 47.60 -40.16 33.88
CA PRO A 285 47.26 -40.13 32.47
C PRO A 285 47.81 -41.35 31.73
N ALA A 286 46.95 -42.00 30.93
CA ALA A 286 47.36 -43.02 29.99
C ALA A 286 48.12 -42.37 28.81
N ALA A 287 49.19 -43.05 28.41
CA ALA A 287 50.21 -42.60 27.48
C ALA A 287 49.69 -42.24 26.07
N GLU A 288 50.43 -41.33 25.44
CA GLU A 288 50.29 -40.82 24.09
C GLU A 288 50.31 -41.92 23.02
N GLU A 289 49.33 -41.89 22.12
CA GLU A 289 49.43 -42.54 20.81
C GLU A 289 49.25 -41.43 19.75
N GLY A 290 50.37 -40.98 19.19
CA GLY A 290 50.43 -39.86 18.25
C GLY A 290 49.93 -40.24 16.87
N GLN A 291 48.81 -39.67 16.44
CA GLN A 291 48.40 -39.65 15.04
C GLN A 291 48.68 -38.27 14.42
N HIS A 292 49.85 -38.16 13.79
CA HIS A 292 50.18 -37.10 12.86
C HIS A 292 49.57 -37.39 11.49
N VAL A 293 48.80 -36.45 10.95
CA VAL A 293 48.54 -36.37 9.50
C VAL A 293 48.95 -34.97 9.03
N ALA A 294 49.96 -34.96 8.16
CA ALA A 294 50.67 -33.78 7.69
C ALA A 294 49.91 -33.02 6.60
N PHE A 295 49.96 -31.69 6.66
CA PHE A 295 49.63 -30.79 5.55
C PHE A 295 50.89 -30.55 4.70
N PRO A 296 50.82 -30.65 3.35
CA PRO A 296 51.82 -30.06 2.49
C PRO A 296 51.27 -28.81 1.81
N ALA A 297 51.93 -27.67 2.07
CA ALA A 297 51.82 -26.47 1.26
C ALA A 297 53.05 -26.36 0.34
N GLY A 298 52.81 -26.36 -0.97
CA GLY A 298 53.55 -25.60 -1.98
C GLY A 298 54.88 -26.15 -2.51
N GLN A 299 54.89 -26.52 -3.80
CA GLN A 299 56.04 -26.28 -4.67
C GLN A 299 55.63 -25.78 -6.06
N ARG A 300 56.55 -25.02 -6.63
CA ARG A 300 56.49 -23.97 -7.66
C ARG A 300 56.58 -24.46 -9.12
N THR A 301 56.24 -23.51 -10.01
CA THR A 301 56.87 -23.13 -11.30
C THR A 301 56.71 -23.99 -12.56
N ASP A 302 56.14 -23.32 -13.56
CA ASP A 302 56.63 -23.09 -14.92
C ASP A 302 56.76 -24.25 -15.93
N SER A 303 55.86 -24.16 -16.92
CA SER A 303 56.13 -24.14 -18.37
C SER A 303 56.19 -25.45 -19.19
N PHE A 304 55.47 -25.34 -20.33
CA PHE A 304 55.70 -25.92 -21.67
C PHE A 304 54.99 -27.23 -22.10
N PRO A 305 54.74 -27.42 -23.42
CA PRO A 305 53.39 -27.38 -24.00
C PRO A 305 53.00 -28.67 -24.76
N GLY A 306 51.76 -28.75 -25.27
CA GLY A 306 51.48 -29.62 -26.40
C GLY A 306 50.04 -30.14 -26.53
N GLY A 307 49.27 -29.47 -27.38
CA GLY A 307 48.44 -30.12 -28.42
C GLY A 307 47.11 -30.76 -28.04
N GLY A 308 46.02 -30.21 -28.59
CA GLY A 308 44.97 -31.05 -29.19
C GLY A 308 43.52 -30.62 -28.99
N ALA A 309 42.95 -29.98 -30.03
CA ALA A 309 41.53 -29.95 -30.41
C ALA A 309 40.53 -29.16 -29.53
N ALA A 310 39.54 -28.44 -30.05
CA ALA A 310 39.19 -28.01 -31.42
C ALA A 310 38.06 -26.96 -31.36
N ALA A 311 37.97 -26.20 -32.45
CA ALA A 311 36.83 -25.44 -32.99
C ALA A 311 36.40 -24.15 -32.24
N GLY A 312 36.51 -22.94 -32.79
CA GLY A 312 36.70 -22.53 -34.18
C GLY A 312 35.56 -21.62 -34.61
N GLN A 313 35.74 -20.32 -34.43
CA GLN A 313 34.97 -19.30 -35.14
C GLN A 313 35.52 -19.18 -36.58
N SER A 314 34.63 -18.79 -37.49
CA SER A 314 34.86 -17.77 -38.53
C SER A 314 34.65 -18.19 -40.00
N THR A 315 33.66 -17.51 -40.59
CA THR A 315 33.66 -16.81 -41.89
C THR A 315 33.38 -17.49 -43.24
N ARG A 316 32.38 -16.90 -43.91
CA ARG A 316 32.26 -16.46 -45.33
C ARG A 316 32.25 -17.49 -46.47
N ALA A 317 31.20 -17.41 -47.28
CA ALA A 317 31.23 -17.05 -48.72
C ALA A 317 29.78 -16.78 -49.21
N ARG A 318 29.43 -15.58 -49.72
CA ARG A 318 29.41 -15.18 -51.14
C ARG A 318 28.68 -16.15 -52.09
N ARG A 319 27.57 -15.69 -52.68
CA ARG A 319 27.23 -15.94 -54.10
C ARG A 319 26.52 -14.73 -54.71
N ARG A 320 27.06 -14.26 -55.83
CA ARG A 320 26.47 -13.30 -56.77
C ARG A 320 25.43 -14.04 -57.62
N GLU A 321 24.42 -13.32 -58.09
CA GLU A 321 23.99 -13.35 -59.49
C GLU A 321 23.23 -12.06 -59.83
N MET A 322 23.27 -11.71 -61.11
CA MET A 322 23.14 -10.39 -61.72
C MET A 322 22.15 -10.55 -62.88
N GLY A 323 21.31 -9.55 -63.15
CA GLY A 323 20.44 -9.53 -64.33
C GLY A 323 19.64 -8.23 -64.42
N ASP A 324 20.03 -7.40 -65.39
CA ASP A 324 19.43 -6.15 -65.86
C ASP A 324 17.97 -6.30 -66.37
N ASP A 325 17.17 -5.23 -66.31
CA ASP A 325 16.65 -4.52 -67.52
C ASP A 325 15.91 -3.20 -67.12
N PRO A 326 16.07 -2.07 -67.85
CA PRO A 326 15.55 -0.74 -67.48
C PRO A 326 14.43 -0.23 -68.41
N ARG A 327 13.36 0.37 -67.86
CA ARG A 327 12.46 1.36 -68.53
C ARG A 327 11.63 2.07 -67.47
N ARG A 328 11.18 3.31 -67.57
CA ARG A 328 11.50 4.53 -68.34
C ARG A 328 10.50 5.55 -67.77
N ASP A 329 10.92 6.80 -67.63
CA ASP A 329 10.07 7.94 -67.32
C ASP A 329 8.79 7.96 -68.17
N LEU A 330 7.66 8.38 -67.59
CA LEU A 330 6.65 9.24 -68.20
C LEU A 330 5.56 9.61 -67.17
N ARG A 331 5.41 10.93 -66.98
CA ARG A 331 4.33 11.72 -66.36
C ARG A 331 4.42 12.04 -64.87
#